data_AF-A0A8T7DZQ9-F1
#
_entry.id   AF-A0A8T7DZQ9-F1
#
_cell.length_a   1.000
_cell.length_b   1.000
_cell.length_c   1.000
_cell.angle_alpha   90.00
_cell.angle_beta   90.00
_cell.angle_gamma   90.00
#
_symmetry.space_group_name_H-M   'P 1'
#
loop_
_entity.id
_entity.type
_entity.pdbx_description
1 polymer ?
#
loop_
_entity_poly.entity_id
_entity_poly.type
_entity_poly.pdbx_seq_one_letter_code
_entity_poly.pdbx_strand_id
1 'polypeptide(L)' 'TPCAFVALREDAGDVSSDDIIAFCREHMAHFKAPRKVVFGPLPKTSTGKVQKFVLRNQAEKMAGAADGQPRDGAG' A
#
# COMPACT_ATOMS: atom_id res chain seq x y z
N THR A 1 -5.46 0.90 -9.77
CA THR A 1 -4.04 0.45 -9.77
C THR A 1 -3.80 -0.53 -8.65
N PRO A 2 -3.03 -1.63 -8.85
CA PRO A 2 -2.71 -2.57 -7.77
C PRO A 2 -1.90 -1.91 -6.64
N CYS A 3 -2.30 -2.18 -5.39
CA CYS A 3 -1.67 -1.67 -4.18
C CYS A 3 -1.40 -2.83 -3.22
N ALA A 4 -0.24 -2.83 -2.57
CA ALA A 4 0.13 -3.80 -1.55
C ALA A 4 0.13 -3.15 -0.16
N PHE A 5 -0.36 -3.90 0.84
CA PHE A 5 -0.28 -3.55 2.25
C PHE A 5 0.58 -4.60 2.94
N VAL A 6 1.64 -4.17 3.60
CA VAL A 6 2.68 -5.05 4.12
C VAL A 6 2.89 -4.75 5.60
N ALA A 7 2.68 -5.78 6.43
CA ALA A 7 3.14 -5.76 7.82
C ALA A 7 4.48 -6.50 7.87
N LEU A 8 5.54 -5.77 8.20
CA LEU A 8 6.85 -6.37 8.43
C LEU A 8 6.85 -7.13 9.75
N ARG A 9 7.66 -8.18 9.80
CA ARG A 9 8.00 -8.85 11.05
C ARG A 9 9.02 -8.01 11.80
N GLU A 10 9.12 -8.20 13.11
CA GLU A 10 10.09 -7.50 13.96
C GLU A 10 11.54 -7.79 13.54
N ASP A 11 11.78 -8.95 12.92
CA ASP A 11 13.09 -9.42 12.43
C ASP A 11 13.34 -9.14 10.94
N ALA A 12 12.49 -8.35 10.27
CA ALA A 12 12.56 -8.17 8.81
C ALA A 12 13.78 -7.38 8.31
N GLY A 13 14.47 -6.64 9.19
CA GLY A 13 15.56 -5.74 8.80
C GLY A 13 15.08 -4.54 7.97
N ASP A 14 16.00 -3.94 7.21
CA ASP A 14 15.70 -2.80 6.35
C ASP A 14 15.08 -3.27 5.02
N VAL A 15 13.76 -3.14 4.92
CA VAL A 15 13.00 -3.48 3.71
C VAL A 15 12.33 -2.23 3.16
N SER A 16 12.67 -1.84 1.93
CA SER A 16 12.03 -0.69 1.27
C SER A 16 10.83 -1.11 0.42
N SER A 17 9.99 -0.12 0.07
CA SER A 17 8.89 -0.32 -0.87
C SER A 17 9.39 -0.71 -2.26
N ASP A 18 10.54 -0.17 -2.68
CA ASP A 18 11.11 -0.42 -4.01
C ASP A 18 11.62 -1.85 -4.13
N ASP A 19 12.23 -2.40 -3.07
CA ASP A 19 12.66 -3.79 -3.03
C ASP A 19 11.49 -4.76 -3.25
N ILE A 20 10.36 -4.50 -2.57
CA ILE A 20 9.15 -5.33 -2.70
C ILE A 20 8.57 -5.22 -4.11
N ILE A 21 8.55 -4.02 -4.70
CA ILE A 21 8.04 -3.81 -6.06
C ILE A 21 8.96 -4.49 -7.08
N ALA A 22 10.27 -4.35 -6.94
CA ALA A 22 11.27 -4.98 -7.79
C ALA A 22 11.15 -6.51 -7.74
N PHE A 23 11.10 -7.08 -6.54
CA PHE A 23 10.88 -8.52 -6.33
C PHE A 23 9.59 -8.98 -7.01
N CYS A 24 8.49 -8.26 -6.83
CA CYS A 24 7.23 -8.61 -7.49
C CYS A 24 7.36 -8.56 -9.02
N ARG A 25 7.97 -7.53 -9.60
CA ARG A 25 8.12 -7.39 -11.07
C ARG A 25 8.97 -8.50 -11.70
N GLU A 26 9.95 -9.01 -10.97
CA GLU A 26 10.78 -10.14 -11.42
C GLU A 26 10.01 -11.46 -11.40
N HIS A 27 9.09 -11.64 -10.44
CA HIS A 27 8.41 -12.92 -10.20
C HIS A 27 6.97 -12.98 -10.75
N MET A 28 6.40 -11.88 -11.23
CA MET A 28 5.05 -11.85 -11.80
C MET A 28 4.90 -10.83 -12.93
N ALA A 29 3.85 -11.01 -13.74
CA ALA A 29 3.55 -10.09 -14.83
C ALA A 29 3.40 -8.63 -14.34
N HIS A 30 3.93 -7.69 -15.12
CA HIS A 30 4.02 -6.27 -14.75
C HIS A 30 2.69 -5.63 -14.31
N PHE A 31 1.56 -6.06 -14.87
CA PHE A 31 0.24 -5.53 -14.52
C PHE A 31 -0.28 -6.04 -13.17
N LYS A 32 0.31 -7.10 -12.61
CA LYS A 32 -0.02 -7.65 -11.27
C LYS A 32 0.86 -7.07 -10.18
N ALA A 33 2.06 -6.61 -10.53
CA ALA A 33 2.96 -6.00 -9.57
C ALA A 33 2.34 -4.72 -8.97
N PRO A 34 2.46 -4.52 -7.64
CA PRO A 34 1.95 -3.32 -7.01
C PRO A 34 2.68 -2.08 -7.54
N ARG A 35 1.94 -0.97 -7.69
CA ARG A 35 2.57 0.35 -7.95
C ARG A 35 2.81 1.14 -6.68
N LYS A 36 2.15 0.75 -5.58
CA LYS A 36 2.28 1.36 -4.27
C LYS A 36 2.35 0.25 -3.23
N VAL A 37 3.29 0.38 -2.31
CA VAL A 37 3.43 -0.46 -1.13
C VAL A 37 3.21 0.44 0.08
N VAL A 38 2.34 0.01 1.00
CA VAL A 38 2.09 0.72 2.25
C VAL A 38 2.46 -0.19 3.40
N PHE A 39 3.42 0.26 4.19
CA PHE A 39 3.83 -0.45 5.40
C PHE A 39 2.94 -0.06 6.58
N GLY A 40 2.57 -1.06 7.38
CA GLY A 40 1.80 -0.84 8.60
C GLY A 40 1.05 -2.07 9.07
N PRO A 41 0.37 -1.96 10.22
CA PRO A 41 -0.42 -3.07 10.76
C PRO A 41 -1.60 -3.39 9.85
N LEU A 42 -1.84 -4.69 9.64
CA LEU A 42 -3.02 -5.14 8.90
C LEU A 42 -4.24 -5.13 9.82
N PRO A 43 -5.34 -4.43 9.45
CA PRO A 43 -6.55 -4.43 10.25
C PRO A 43 -7.12 -5.84 10.29
N LYS A 44 -7.32 -6.36 11.50
CA LYS A 44 -7.82 -7.72 11.74
C LYS A 44 -9.09 -7.68 12.60
N THR A 45 -9.92 -8.70 12.48
CA THR A 45 -11.04 -8.95 13.41
C THR A 45 -10.51 -9.45 14.76
N SER A 46 -11.37 -9.53 15.79
CA SER A 46 -11.01 -10.15 17.09
C SER A 46 -10.56 -11.61 16.97
N THR A 47 -10.87 -12.27 15.86
CA THR A 47 -10.44 -13.64 15.51
C THR A 47 -9.23 -13.68 14.56
N GLY A 48 -8.58 -12.53 14.30
CA GLY A 48 -7.34 -12.44 13.53
C GLY A 48 -7.49 -12.40 12.00
N LYS A 49 -8.71 -12.40 11.45
CA LYS A 49 -8.91 -12.34 9.99
C LYS A 49 -8.66 -10.93 9.45
N VAL A 50 -7.91 -10.82 8.36
CA VAL A 50 -7.64 -9.53 7.70
C VAL A 50 -8.92 -8.94 7.12
N GLN A 51 -9.18 -7.67 7.43
CA GLN A 51 -10.34 -6.93 6.97
C GLN A 51 -10.04 -6.24 5.64
N LYS A 52 -10.14 -6.99 4.53
CA LYS A 52 -9.81 -6.49 3.18
C LYS A 52 -10.60 -5.24 2.76
N PHE A 53 -11.84 -5.06 3.24
CA PHE A 53 -12.64 -3.89 2.91
C PHE A 53 -12.05 -2.58 3.45
N VAL A 54 -11.45 -2.61 4.65
CA VAL A 54 -10.76 -1.45 5.26
C VAL A 54 -9.57 -1.06 4.40
N LEU A 55 -8.78 -2.05 3.99
CA LEU A 55 -7.61 -1.84 3.12
C LEU A 55 -8.02 -1.28 1.74
N ARG A 56 -9.14 -1.75 1.16
CA ARG A 56 -9.68 -1.21 -0.09
C ARG A 56 -10.08 0.26 0.05
N ASN A 57 -10.81 0.61 1.12
CA ASN A 57 -11.20 2.00 1.39
C ASN A 57 -9.98 2.92 1.58
N GLN A 58 -8.95 2.44 2.29
CA GLN A 58 -7.68 3.16 2.40
C GLN A 58 -7.01 3.37 1.04
N ALA A 59 -6.98 2.34 0.19
CA ALA A 59 -6.42 2.43 -1.15
C ALA A 59 -7.19 3.43 -2.03
N GLU A 60 -8.51 3.45 -1.95
CA GLU A 60 -9.37 4.42 -2.66
C GLU A 60 -9.06 5.86 -2.22
N LYS A 61 -8.95 6.11 -0.91
CA LYS A 61 -8.58 7.43 -0.37
C LYS A 61 -7.19 7.89 -0.83
N MET A 62 -6.22 6.97 -0.87
CA MET A 62 -4.88 7.28 -1.35
C MET A 62 -4.84 7.53 -2.86
N ALA A 63 -5.71 6.88 -3.64
CA ALA A 63 -5.84 7.13 -5.07
C ALA A 63 -6.50 8.48 -5.35
N GLY A 64 -7.46 8.90 -4.51
CA GLY A 64 -8.10 10.22 -4.61
C GLY A 64 -7.25 11.39 -4.13
N ALA A 65 -6.23 11.15 -3.28
CA ALA A 65 -5.35 12.20 -2.75
C ALA A 65 -4.18 12.58 -3.68
N ALA A 66 -3.99 11.90 -4.81
CA ALA A 66 -2.87 12.15 -5.72
C ALA A 66 -3.15 13.19 -6.82
N ASP A 67 -4.35 13.81 -6.85
CA ASP A 67 -4.74 14.80 -7.88
C ASP A 67 -5.43 16.05 -7.29
N GLY A 68 -4.98 16.50 -6.12
CA GLY A 68 -5.64 17.63 -5.45
C GLY A 68 -4.87 18.19 -4.28
N GLN A 69 -3.68 18.75 -4.52
CA GLN A 69 -3.16 19.79 -3.65
C GLN A 69 -4.02 21.05 -3.90
N PRO A 70 -4.82 21.55 -2.93
CA PRO A 70 -5.35 22.90 -3.04
C PRO A 70 -4.16 23.86 -3.15
N ARG A 71 -4.15 24.64 -4.23
CA ARG A 71 -3.26 25.79 -4.38
C ARG A 71 -3.85 26.88 -3.50
N ASP A 72 -3.62 26.81 -2.20
CA ASP A 72 -3.89 27.94 -1.33
C ASP A 72 -2.96 29.08 -1.74
N GLY A 73 -3.51 30.12 -2.38
CA GLY A 73 -2.76 31.33 -2.70
C GLY A 73 -3.37 32.19 -3.80
N ALA A 74 -4.26 33.12 -3.42
CA ALA A 74 -4.14 34.55 -3.70
C ALA A 74 -5.44 35.27 -3.31
N GLY A 75 -5.36 36.07 -2.23
CA GLY A 75 -6.16 37.29 -2.11
C GLY A 75 -5.52 38.41 -2.91
#